data_AF-G5KIE7-F1
#
_entry.id   AF-G5KIE7-F1
#
_cell.length_a   1.000
_cell.length_b   1.000
_cell.length_c   1.000
_cell.angle_alpha   90.00
_cell.angle_beta   90.00
_cell.angle_gamma   90.00
#
_symmetry.space_group_name_H-M   'P 1'
#
loop_
_entity.id
_entity.type
_entity.pdbx_description
1 polymer ?
#
loop_
_entity_poly.entity_id
_entity_poly.type
_entity_poly.pdbx_seq_one_letter_code
_entity_poly.pdbx_strand_id
1 'polypeptide(L)'
;MSKGKSKTGYLVYQVDKSEKKYDLSVGQLYISDGKKTKDEITIPVKISKYKDNTEEIKSLTNQFINQTFLNGSGSLSRTYTSAASFEGKKATVELLATKSKSSKKLSNDADSDKKAYYDVFSQALKNSFQYFKPSDAETTTFIDQYVEVNAKRAKMDVTIKSYFPDSAVVQVKPSVIDLKDMDLTSLEKDYINQHKNDSNSDYQTYYKEAEKYVFDNMHSHYDDAQVNTPKYMPTDGYTLKLQRDSDSGKWKVDTTESSSNYSYDDLLEAFSGGM
;
A
#
# COMPACT_ATOMS: atom_id res chain seq x y z
N MET A 1 -5.26 33.36 -25.67
CA MET A 1 -6.61 32.78 -25.43
C MET A 1 -7.61 33.63 -26.19
N SER A 2 -8.61 33.04 -26.85
CA SER A 2 -9.65 33.83 -27.51
C SER A 2 -10.56 34.52 -26.48
N LYS A 3 -11.15 35.64 -26.89
CA LYS A 3 -12.01 36.47 -26.04
C LYS A 3 -13.15 35.62 -25.44
N GLY A 4 -13.32 35.69 -24.12
CA GLY A 4 -14.36 34.95 -23.39
C GLY A 4 -14.02 33.52 -23.00
N LYS A 5 -12.82 33.02 -23.30
CA LYS A 5 -12.35 31.70 -22.81
C LYS A 5 -11.59 31.85 -21.51
N SER A 6 -11.88 30.99 -20.54
CA SER A 6 -11.15 30.86 -19.28
C SER A 6 -10.47 29.49 -19.19
N LYS A 7 -9.43 29.40 -18.34
CA LYS A 7 -8.77 28.16 -17.97
C LYS A 7 -8.63 28.12 -16.45
N THR A 8 -8.96 26.99 -15.86
CA THR A 8 -8.84 26.75 -14.42
C THR A 8 -7.86 25.62 -14.18
N GLY A 9 -7.07 25.71 -13.12
CA GLY A 9 -6.13 24.69 -12.71
C GLY A 9 -5.44 25.05 -11.39
N TYR A 10 -4.77 24.07 -10.79
CA TYR A 10 -3.96 24.28 -9.60
C TYR A 10 -2.57 24.80 -9.99
N LEU A 11 -2.06 25.77 -9.23
CA LEU A 11 -0.66 26.20 -9.27
C LEU A 11 0.02 25.69 -8.00
N VAL A 12 1.15 24.99 -8.16
CA VAL A 12 1.90 24.39 -7.05
C VAL A 12 3.25 25.07 -6.95
N TYR A 13 3.59 25.51 -5.75
CA TYR A 13 4.88 26.11 -5.43
C TYR A 13 5.45 25.46 -4.17
N GLN A 14 6.76 25.24 -4.16
CA GLN A 14 7.45 24.92 -2.92
C GLN A 14 7.47 26.17 -2.04
N VAL A 15 7.03 26.03 -0.80
CA VAL A 15 6.99 27.11 0.19
C VAL A 15 7.78 26.71 1.42
N ASP A 16 8.49 27.66 2.01
CA ASP A 16 8.93 27.56 3.39
C ASP A 16 7.70 27.66 4.30
N LYS A 17 7.50 26.65 5.16
CA LYS A 17 6.37 26.59 6.10
C LYS A 17 6.54 27.54 7.29
N SER A 18 7.76 28.05 7.54
CA SER A 18 8.03 29.03 8.59
C SER A 18 7.55 30.43 8.19
N GLU A 19 7.57 30.73 6.89
CA GLU A 19 6.98 31.94 6.34
C GLU A 19 5.46 31.93 6.50
N LYS A 20 4.84 33.11 6.61
CA LYS A 20 3.38 33.22 6.83
C LYS A 20 2.64 33.83 5.66
N LYS A 21 3.37 34.51 4.77
CA LYS A 21 2.83 35.32 3.69
C LYS A 21 3.71 35.18 2.46
N TYR A 22 3.07 34.99 1.32
CA TYR A 22 3.67 35.04 0.01
C TYR A 22 2.84 35.96 -0.88
N ASP A 23 3.44 36.44 -1.96
CA ASP A 23 2.74 37.17 -3.01
C ASP A 23 2.84 36.37 -4.31
N LEU A 24 1.69 36.00 -4.88
CA LEU A 24 1.62 35.37 -6.18
C LEU A 24 1.51 36.47 -7.25
N SER A 25 2.60 36.68 -7.98
CA SER A 25 2.64 37.59 -9.12
C SER A 25 2.24 36.87 -10.41
N VAL A 26 1.13 37.32 -11.00
CA VAL A 26 0.67 36.85 -12.31
C VAL A 26 0.90 37.96 -13.32
N GLY A 27 1.93 37.80 -14.14
CA GLY A 27 2.27 38.72 -15.22
C GLY A 27 1.71 38.26 -16.56
N GLN A 28 1.12 39.18 -17.32
CA GLN A 28 0.85 38.98 -18.74
C GLN A 28 1.81 39.85 -19.56
N LEU A 29 2.58 39.19 -20.44
CA LEU A 29 3.38 39.85 -21.46
C LEU A 29 2.56 39.94 -22.74
N TYR A 30 2.43 41.14 -23.28
CA TYR A 30 1.79 41.38 -24.58
C TYR A 30 2.50 42.50 -25.32
N ILE A 31 2.25 42.60 -26.63
CA ILE A 31 2.76 43.69 -27.45
C ILE A 31 1.63 44.71 -27.60
N SER A 32 1.90 45.95 -27.20
CA SER A 32 1.03 47.11 -27.44
C SER A 32 1.89 48.19 -28.10
N ASP A 33 1.41 48.72 -29.22
CA ASP A 33 2.08 49.77 -30.00
C ASP A 33 3.55 49.45 -30.35
N GLY A 34 3.83 48.20 -30.73
CA GLY A 34 5.17 47.74 -31.09
C GLY A 34 6.15 47.60 -29.92
N LYS A 35 5.72 47.84 -28.67
CA LYS A 35 6.51 47.67 -27.45
C LYS A 35 6.00 46.49 -26.63
N LYS A 36 6.93 45.78 -25.97
CA LYS A 36 6.57 44.76 -24.97
C LYS A 36 6.05 45.46 -23.73
N THR A 37 4.78 45.22 -23.40
CA THR A 37 4.11 45.69 -22.19
C THR A 37 3.93 44.52 -21.24
N LYS A 38 4.05 44.79 -19.93
CA LYS A 38 3.84 43.81 -18.86
C LYS A 38 2.80 44.38 -17.91
N ASP A 39 1.65 43.71 -17.83
CA ASP A 39 0.69 43.94 -16.74
C ASP A 39 0.91 42.86 -15.69
N GLU A 40 1.00 43.24 -14.42
CA GLU A 40 1.22 42.33 -13.32
C GLU A 40 0.13 42.51 -12.26
N ILE A 41 -0.49 41.40 -11.90
CA ILE A 41 -1.45 41.33 -10.80
C ILE A 41 -0.77 40.57 -9.67
N THR A 42 -0.69 41.19 -8.50
CA THR A 42 -0.17 40.54 -7.29
C THR A 42 -1.33 40.09 -6.41
N ILE A 43 -1.31 38.81 -6.03
CA ILE A 43 -2.32 38.20 -5.16
C ILE A 43 -1.66 37.81 -3.83
N PRO A 44 -2.04 38.43 -2.70
CA PRO A 44 -1.46 38.08 -1.41
C PRO A 44 -1.97 36.71 -0.93
N VAL A 45 -1.05 35.82 -0.63
CA VAL A 45 -1.29 34.45 -0.17
C VAL A 45 -0.91 34.34 1.31
N LYS A 46 -1.90 34.05 2.16
CA LYS A 46 -1.68 33.75 3.57
C LYS A 46 -1.67 32.24 3.77
N ILE A 47 -0.53 31.67 4.16
CA ILE A 47 -0.41 30.19 4.32
C ILE A 47 -1.39 29.67 5.36
N SER A 48 -1.65 30.42 6.42
CA SER A 48 -2.57 30.01 7.49
C SER A 48 -4.01 29.72 7.02
N LYS A 49 -4.39 30.14 5.80
CA LYS A 49 -5.67 29.79 5.19
C LYS A 49 -5.70 28.37 4.61
N TYR A 50 -4.54 27.78 4.36
CA TYR A 50 -4.38 26.47 3.74
C TYR A 50 -3.91 25.48 4.80
N LYS A 51 -4.78 24.54 5.14
CA LYS A 51 -4.46 23.48 6.09
C LYS A 51 -3.62 22.40 5.39
N ASP A 52 -2.47 22.08 5.96
CA ASP A 52 -1.71 20.90 5.58
C ASP A 52 -2.39 19.65 6.16
N ASN A 53 -2.94 18.80 5.28
CA ASN A 53 -3.57 17.54 5.68
C ASN A 53 -2.75 16.31 5.25
N THR A 54 -1.46 16.47 4.93
CA THR A 54 -0.59 15.35 4.51
C THR A 54 -0.58 14.21 5.54
N GLU A 55 -0.56 14.54 6.83
CA GLU A 55 -0.66 13.55 7.91
C GLU A 55 -2.02 12.86 8.00
N GLU A 56 -3.10 13.56 7.65
CA GLU A 56 -4.42 12.95 7.55
C GLU A 56 -4.45 11.93 6.41
N ILE A 57 -3.86 12.27 5.25
CA ILE A 57 -3.75 11.36 4.11
C ILE A 57 -2.93 10.11 4.48
N LYS A 58 -1.77 10.27 5.10
CA LYS A 58 -0.97 9.12 5.59
C LYS A 58 -1.79 8.24 6.55
N SER A 59 -2.54 8.86 7.47
CA SER A 59 -3.40 8.13 8.41
C SER A 59 -4.50 7.35 7.69
N LEU A 60 -5.12 7.93 6.67
CA LEU A 60 -6.14 7.26 5.85
C LEU A 60 -5.53 6.12 5.04
N THR A 61 -4.34 6.30 4.46
CA THR A 61 -3.61 5.23 3.77
C THR A 61 -3.29 4.07 4.72
N ASN A 62 -2.79 4.34 5.92
CA ASN A 62 -2.53 3.30 6.92
C ASN A 62 -3.83 2.60 7.37
N GLN A 63 -4.93 3.36 7.49
CA GLN A 63 -6.24 2.79 7.80
C GLN A 63 -6.68 1.80 6.71
N PHE A 64 -6.55 2.18 5.44
CA PHE A 64 -6.87 1.31 4.31
C PHE A 64 -6.05 0.01 4.37
N ILE A 65 -4.72 0.13 4.44
CA ILE A 65 -3.81 -1.02 4.45
C ILE A 65 -4.16 -1.98 5.59
N ASN A 66 -4.45 -1.46 6.78
CA ASN A 66 -4.85 -2.28 7.92
C ASN A 66 -6.13 -3.06 7.69
N GLN A 67 -7.16 -2.35 7.22
CA GLN A 67 -8.50 -2.92 7.07
C GLN A 67 -8.52 -3.96 5.95
N THR A 68 -7.77 -3.70 4.87
CA THR A 68 -7.71 -4.58 3.70
C THR A 68 -6.78 -5.77 3.92
N PHE A 69 -5.56 -5.55 4.43
CA PHE A 69 -4.49 -6.56 4.39
C PHE A 69 -4.11 -7.15 5.74
N LEU A 70 -4.40 -6.47 6.86
CA LEU A 70 -3.90 -6.84 8.20
C LEU A 70 -5.02 -7.08 9.22
N ASN A 71 -6.18 -7.55 8.75
CA ASN A 71 -7.37 -7.92 9.53
C ASN A 71 -7.97 -6.83 10.44
N GLY A 72 -7.55 -5.57 10.30
CA GLY A 72 -7.93 -4.49 11.22
C GLY A 72 -7.46 -4.68 12.68
N SER A 73 -6.84 -5.82 13.01
CA SER A 73 -6.17 -6.12 14.28
C SER A 73 -4.76 -5.53 14.32
N GLY A 74 -4.19 -5.21 13.16
CA GLY A 74 -3.03 -4.35 13.03
C GLY A 74 -3.27 -3.00 13.72
N SER A 75 -2.66 -2.78 14.88
CA SER A 75 -2.64 -1.47 15.53
C SER A 75 -1.70 -0.53 14.75
N LEU A 76 -1.91 -0.28 13.44
CA LEU A 76 -1.19 0.81 12.75
C LEU A 76 -1.81 2.13 13.17
N SER A 77 -1.36 2.54 14.33
CA SER A 77 -1.81 3.72 15.00
C SER A 77 -0.52 4.43 15.37
N ARG A 78 0.13 5.13 14.45
CA ARG A 78 1.14 6.16 14.72
C ARG A 78 1.14 7.14 13.55
N THR A 79 0.91 8.41 13.88
CA THR A 79 1.12 9.56 13.01
C THR A 79 2.62 9.65 12.73
N TYR A 80 3.03 9.56 11.48
CA TYR A 80 4.41 9.86 11.08
C TYR A 80 4.42 11.12 10.25
N THR A 81 4.54 12.25 10.95
CA THR A 81 5.19 13.45 10.40
C THR A 81 6.65 13.12 10.18
N SER A 82 6.96 12.45 9.07
CA SER A 82 8.29 12.50 8.50
C SER A 82 8.41 13.79 7.69
N ALA A 83 8.84 14.86 8.37
CA ALA A 83 9.92 15.63 7.81
C ALA A 83 11.12 14.68 7.75
N ALA A 84 11.66 14.43 6.56
CA ALA A 84 12.96 13.81 6.45
C ALA A 84 13.98 14.75 7.13
N SER A 85 14.53 14.34 8.27
CA SER A 85 15.80 14.91 8.75
C SER A 85 16.82 13.78 8.80
N PHE A 86 17.86 13.95 7.98
CA PHE A 86 19.05 13.12 8.03
C PHE A 86 19.95 13.65 9.15
N GLU A 87 20.10 12.91 10.23
CA GLU A 87 21.22 13.07 11.17
C GLU A 87 22.03 11.77 11.21
N GLY A 88 23.16 11.75 10.51
CA GLY A 88 24.19 10.72 10.66
C GLY A 88 23.87 9.33 10.06
N LYS A 89 24.92 8.54 9.81
CA LYS A 89 24.92 7.25 9.10
C LYS A 89 24.27 6.07 9.87
N LYS A 90 23.07 6.24 10.45
CA LYS A 90 22.30 5.12 11.02
C LYS A 90 20.80 5.28 10.74
N ALA A 91 20.26 4.38 9.93
CA ALA A 91 18.82 4.19 9.81
C ALA A 91 18.33 3.45 11.07
N THR A 92 17.49 4.08 11.87
CA THR A 92 16.82 3.46 13.01
C THR A 92 15.44 2.96 12.57
N VAL A 93 15.26 1.63 12.55
CA VAL A 93 13.96 0.98 12.37
C VAL A 93 13.43 0.65 13.75
N GLU A 94 12.34 1.30 14.17
CA GLU A 94 11.74 1.11 15.50
C GLU A 94 10.32 0.55 15.36
N LEU A 95 9.98 -0.46 16.18
CA LEU A 95 8.74 -1.24 16.12
C LEU A 95 7.49 -0.42 16.49
N LEU A 96 6.41 -0.69 15.76
CA LEU A 96 5.16 0.09 15.70
C LEU A 96 4.15 -0.32 16.79
N ALA A 97 4.25 0.27 17.98
CA ALA A 97 3.12 0.29 18.92
C ALA A 97 2.93 1.70 19.49
N THR A 98 1.90 2.45 19.06
CA THR A 98 0.96 3.25 19.91
C THR A 98 0.21 4.40 19.19
N LYS A 99 -1.14 4.26 19.14
CA LYS A 99 -2.25 5.24 18.95
C LYS A 99 -2.13 6.46 18.00
N SER A 100 -3.08 6.57 17.06
CA SER A 100 -3.60 7.73 16.33
C SER A 100 -5.15 7.69 16.35
N LYS A 101 -5.79 8.80 16.73
CA LYS A 101 -7.25 9.02 16.66
C LYS A 101 -7.57 9.88 15.43
N SER A 102 -7.70 9.30 14.23
CA SER A 102 -8.39 9.99 13.12
C SER A 102 -9.89 9.70 13.23
N SER A 103 -10.71 10.75 13.37
CA SER A 103 -12.18 10.62 13.38
C SER A 103 -12.77 10.44 11.97
N LYS A 104 -11.99 10.72 10.93
CA LYS A 104 -12.37 10.52 9.53
C LYS A 104 -12.11 9.08 9.09
N LYS A 105 -13.06 8.53 8.35
CA LYS A 105 -13.01 7.21 7.74
C LYS A 105 -12.99 7.36 6.22
N LEU A 106 -12.31 6.44 5.55
CA LEU A 106 -12.42 6.27 4.11
C LEU A 106 -13.86 5.91 3.72
N SER A 107 -14.24 6.26 2.49
CA SER A 107 -15.51 5.83 1.88
C SER A 107 -15.38 4.54 1.06
N ASN A 108 -14.22 3.88 1.12
CA ASN A 108 -14.02 2.53 0.63
C ASN A 108 -15.00 1.54 1.30
N ASP A 109 -15.39 0.51 0.55
CA ASP A 109 -16.09 -0.64 1.11
C ASP A 109 -15.03 -1.62 1.63
N ALA A 110 -14.80 -1.58 2.94
CA ALA A 110 -13.75 -2.36 3.56
C ALA A 110 -13.96 -3.88 3.40
N ASP A 111 -15.21 -4.34 3.38
CA ASP A 111 -15.53 -5.76 3.21
C ASP A 111 -15.26 -6.18 1.77
N SER A 112 -15.63 -5.35 0.79
CA SER A 112 -15.33 -5.62 -0.62
C SER A 112 -13.82 -5.57 -0.91
N ASP A 113 -13.10 -4.58 -0.37
CA ASP A 113 -11.65 -4.44 -0.60
C ASP A 113 -10.90 -5.63 0.04
N LYS A 114 -11.28 -6.02 1.27
CA LYS A 114 -10.73 -7.21 1.93
C LYS A 114 -11.07 -8.49 1.15
N LYS A 115 -12.30 -8.62 0.64
CA LYS A 115 -12.68 -9.78 -0.18
C LYS A 115 -11.84 -9.86 -1.44
N ALA A 116 -11.62 -8.75 -2.14
CA ALA A 116 -10.78 -8.71 -3.34
C ALA A 116 -9.34 -9.18 -3.04
N TYR A 117 -8.77 -8.74 -1.91
CA TYR A 117 -7.48 -9.25 -1.43
C TYR A 117 -7.49 -10.77 -1.17
N TYR A 118 -8.50 -11.28 -0.46
CA TYR A 118 -8.63 -12.71 -0.19
C TYR A 118 -8.80 -13.53 -1.47
N ASP A 119 -9.54 -13.02 -2.45
CA ASP A 119 -9.75 -13.68 -3.73
C ASP A 119 -8.41 -13.81 -4.50
N VAL A 120 -7.62 -12.73 -4.57
CA VAL A 120 -6.28 -12.73 -5.21
C VAL A 120 -5.34 -13.70 -4.51
N PHE A 121 -5.24 -13.63 -3.19
CA PHE A 121 -4.35 -14.48 -2.40
C PHE A 121 -4.78 -15.96 -2.50
N SER A 122 -6.08 -16.25 -2.40
CA SER A 122 -6.64 -17.61 -2.55
C SER A 122 -6.34 -18.19 -3.94
N GLN A 123 -6.46 -17.38 -4.99
CA GLN A 123 -6.13 -17.80 -6.35
C GLN A 123 -4.63 -18.05 -6.53
N ALA A 124 -3.78 -17.15 -6.05
CA ALA A 124 -2.32 -17.32 -6.07
C ALA A 124 -1.91 -18.62 -5.35
N LEU A 125 -2.41 -18.82 -4.13
CA LEU A 125 -2.15 -19.99 -3.31
C LEU A 125 -2.57 -21.29 -4.00
N LYS A 126 -3.77 -21.35 -4.60
CA LYS A 126 -4.23 -22.53 -5.36
C LYS A 126 -3.35 -22.83 -6.57
N ASN A 127 -2.81 -21.80 -7.20
CA ASN A 127 -1.94 -21.94 -8.37
C ASN A 127 -0.51 -22.36 -7.98
N SER A 128 -0.11 -22.21 -6.72
CA SER A 128 1.19 -22.65 -6.20
C SER A 128 1.30 -24.17 -6.05
N PHE A 129 0.18 -24.91 -6.07
CA PHE A 129 0.14 -26.37 -5.92
C PHE A 129 -0.32 -27.03 -7.23
N GLN A 130 0.39 -28.07 -7.67
CA GLN A 130 0.14 -28.71 -8.97
C GLN A 130 -0.80 -29.92 -8.87
N TYR A 131 -0.65 -30.71 -7.81
CA TYR A 131 -1.34 -31.99 -7.60
C TYR A 131 -2.46 -31.89 -6.54
N PHE A 132 -2.28 -31.03 -5.55
CA PHE A 132 -3.26 -30.66 -4.55
C PHE A 132 -3.92 -29.34 -4.92
N LYS A 133 -5.23 -29.25 -4.75
CA LYS A 133 -5.99 -27.99 -4.90
C LYS A 133 -6.69 -27.71 -3.58
N PRO A 134 -6.18 -26.79 -2.76
CA PRO A 134 -6.84 -26.41 -1.52
C PRO A 134 -8.27 -25.92 -1.80
N SER A 135 -9.21 -26.32 -0.96
CA SER A 135 -10.58 -25.81 -0.96
C SER A 135 -10.64 -24.35 -0.54
N ASP A 136 -11.77 -23.67 -0.80
CA ASP A 136 -11.97 -22.28 -0.38
C ASP A 136 -11.86 -22.11 1.15
N ALA A 137 -12.29 -23.11 1.92
CA ALA A 137 -12.19 -23.09 3.38
C ALA A 137 -10.74 -23.26 3.87
N GLU A 138 -9.99 -24.15 3.22
CA GLU A 138 -8.56 -24.34 3.49
C GLU A 138 -7.76 -23.09 3.14
N THR A 139 -7.98 -22.48 1.97
CA THR A 139 -7.29 -21.23 1.60
C THR A 139 -7.66 -20.08 2.53
N THR A 140 -8.94 -19.93 2.90
CA THR A 140 -9.36 -18.89 3.86
C THR A 140 -8.65 -19.04 5.20
N THR A 141 -8.58 -20.28 5.72
CA THR A 141 -7.90 -20.57 6.99
C THR A 141 -6.41 -20.25 6.90
N PHE A 142 -5.76 -20.64 5.81
CA PHE A 142 -4.36 -20.32 5.55
C PHE A 142 -4.11 -18.80 5.55
N ILE A 143 -4.93 -18.06 4.80
CA ILE A 143 -4.83 -16.60 4.67
C ILE A 143 -5.03 -15.95 6.04
N ASP A 144 -6.02 -16.37 6.82
CA ASP A 144 -6.27 -15.83 8.15
C ASP A 144 -5.07 -16.00 9.09
N GLN A 145 -4.46 -17.19 9.10
CA GLN A 145 -3.26 -17.47 9.89
C GLN A 145 -2.08 -16.61 9.43
N TYR A 146 -1.84 -16.52 8.12
CA TYR A 146 -0.79 -15.67 7.56
C TYR A 146 -1.02 -14.20 7.94
N VAL A 147 -2.23 -13.68 7.72
CA VAL A 147 -2.58 -12.28 8.00
C VAL A 147 -2.39 -11.97 9.49
N GLU A 148 -2.75 -12.91 10.38
CA GLU A 148 -2.55 -12.74 11.82
C GLU A 148 -1.07 -12.58 12.20
N VAL A 149 -0.19 -13.41 11.64
CA VAL A 149 1.25 -13.34 11.91
C VAL A 149 1.87 -12.12 11.22
N ASN A 150 1.51 -11.86 9.97
CA ASN A 150 2.01 -10.73 9.20
C ASN A 150 1.60 -9.39 9.83
N ALA A 151 0.38 -9.25 10.35
CA ALA A 151 -0.08 -8.05 11.06
C ALA A 151 0.78 -7.67 12.27
N LYS A 152 1.45 -8.64 12.91
CA LYS A 152 2.35 -8.43 14.06
C LYS A 152 3.76 -7.99 13.64
N ARG A 153 4.17 -8.32 12.40
CA ARG A 153 5.57 -8.26 11.97
C ARG A 153 5.80 -7.31 10.79
N ALA A 154 4.76 -7.02 10.01
CA ALA A 154 4.81 -6.14 8.86
C ALA A 154 5.24 -4.73 9.26
N LYS A 155 6.02 -4.10 8.39
CA LYS A 155 6.48 -2.72 8.52
C LYS A 155 5.96 -1.92 7.34
N MET A 156 5.70 -0.65 7.58
CA MET A 156 5.11 0.23 6.58
C MET A 156 5.79 1.60 6.60
N ASP A 157 6.29 2.03 5.44
CA ASP A 157 6.69 3.41 5.18
C ASP A 157 5.76 4.03 4.14
N VAL A 158 5.15 5.18 4.50
CA VAL A 158 4.19 5.90 3.67
C VAL A 158 4.68 7.33 3.45
N THR A 159 4.92 7.69 2.20
CA THR A 159 5.32 9.04 1.81
C THR A 159 4.24 9.68 0.95
N ILE A 160 4.09 11.01 1.07
CA ILE A 160 3.21 11.77 0.18
C ILE A 160 4.02 12.19 -1.05
N LYS A 161 3.63 11.70 -2.22
CA LYS A 161 4.21 12.12 -3.51
C LYS A 161 3.59 13.42 -3.99
N SER A 162 2.27 13.55 -3.90
CA SER A 162 1.54 14.79 -4.19
C SER A 162 0.27 14.91 -3.38
N TYR A 163 -0.15 16.14 -3.10
CA TYR A 163 -1.37 16.45 -2.38
C TYR A 163 -2.02 17.71 -2.97
N PHE A 164 -3.28 17.56 -3.34
CA PHE A 164 -4.18 18.60 -3.86
C PHE A 164 -5.46 18.64 -3.00
N PRO A 165 -6.30 19.68 -3.15
CA PRO A 165 -7.54 19.80 -2.36
C PRO A 165 -8.51 18.62 -2.50
N ASP A 166 -8.48 17.95 -3.65
CA ASP A 166 -9.39 16.88 -4.05
C ASP A 166 -8.69 15.53 -4.32
N SER A 167 -7.36 15.48 -4.35
CA SER A 167 -6.62 14.28 -4.74
C SER A 167 -5.28 14.19 -4.02
N ALA A 168 -4.79 12.97 -3.82
CA ALA A 168 -3.47 12.71 -3.27
C ALA A 168 -2.85 11.48 -3.93
N VAL A 169 -1.52 11.49 -4.05
CA VAL A 169 -0.74 10.33 -4.48
C VAL A 169 0.24 10.03 -3.38
N VAL A 170 0.22 8.79 -2.90
CA VAL A 170 1.09 8.30 -1.83
C VAL A 170 1.94 7.15 -2.34
N GLN A 171 3.11 6.99 -1.76
CA GLN A 171 3.96 5.83 -2.01
C GLN A 171 4.03 4.98 -0.75
N VAL A 172 3.91 3.68 -0.94
CA VAL A 172 3.76 2.67 0.10
C VAL A 172 4.89 1.67 -0.05
N LYS A 173 5.72 1.54 0.98
CA LYS A 173 6.82 0.58 1.04
C LYS A 173 6.56 -0.42 2.14
N PRO A 174 5.88 -1.54 1.83
CA PRO A 174 5.68 -2.60 2.80
C PRO A 174 6.98 -3.39 3.00
N SER A 175 7.18 -3.89 4.20
CA SER A 175 7.98 -5.10 4.42
C SER A 175 7.08 -6.11 5.11
N VAL A 176 6.95 -7.28 4.52
CA VAL A 176 5.97 -8.31 4.87
C VAL A 176 6.66 -9.67 4.90
N ILE A 177 5.99 -10.65 5.49
CA ILE A 177 6.44 -12.05 5.41
C ILE A 177 6.41 -12.46 3.94
N ASP A 178 7.56 -12.85 3.39
CA ASP A 178 7.64 -13.38 2.03
C ASP A 178 7.54 -14.91 2.09
N LEU A 179 6.46 -15.46 1.50
CA LEU A 179 6.22 -16.90 1.48
C LEU A 179 7.21 -17.62 0.57
N LYS A 180 7.81 -16.93 -0.42
CA LYS A 180 8.81 -17.51 -1.33
C LYS A 180 10.16 -17.74 -0.65
N ASP A 181 10.41 -17.05 0.47
CA ASP A 181 11.65 -17.18 1.26
C ASP A 181 11.54 -18.23 2.38
N MET A 182 10.38 -18.88 2.55
CA MET A 182 10.18 -19.92 3.56
C MET A 182 10.85 -21.25 3.13
N ASP A 183 11.53 -21.92 4.07
CA ASP A 183 12.12 -23.24 3.84
C ASP A 183 11.06 -24.35 3.85
N LEU A 184 10.31 -24.46 2.76
CA LEU A 184 9.34 -25.54 2.55
C LEU A 184 10.00 -26.87 2.16
N THR A 185 11.27 -26.84 1.76
CA THR A 185 12.02 -28.06 1.40
C THR A 185 12.21 -28.99 2.60
N SER A 186 12.28 -28.43 3.81
CA SER A 186 12.27 -29.22 5.04
C SER A 186 11.00 -30.06 5.19
N LEU A 187 9.81 -29.47 4.98
CA LEU A 187 8.52 -30.16 5.02
C LEU A 187 8.40 -31.25 3.94
N GLU A 188 8.86 -30.98 2.72
CA GLU A 188 8.88 -31.98 1.65
C GLU A 188 9.75 -33.19 2.02
N LYS A 189 10.95 -32.95 2.58
CA LYS A 189 11.86 -34.02 3.03
C LYS A 189 11.26 -34.82 4.18
N ASP A 190 10.58 -34.16 5.10
CA ASP A 190 9.93 -34.82 6.22
C ASP A 190 8.82 -35.75 5.75
N TYR A 191 8.01 -35.31 4.78
CA TYR A 191 7.01 -36.17 4.13
C TYR A 191 7.66 -37.38 3.44
N ILE A 192 8.67 -37.15 2.59
CA ILE A 192 9.38 -38.24 1.88
C ILE A 192 9.94 -39.26 2.88
N ASN A 193 10.55 -38.80 3.98
CA ASN A 193 11.15 -39.69 4.97
C ASN A 193 10.11 -40.52 5.73
N GLN A 194 8.93 -39.96 6.01
CA GLN A 194 7.82 -40.64 6.67
C GLN A 194 7.17 -41.70 5.76
N HIS A 195 7.13 -41.45 4.45
CA HIS A 195 6.39 -42.26 3.48
C HIS A 195 7.27 -43.10 2.52
N LYS A 196 8.61 -43.11 2.70
CA LYS A 196 9.56 -43.84 1.82
C LYS A 196 9.33 -45.35 1.67
N ASN A 197 8.59 -45.96 2.60
CA ASN A 197 8.30 -47.39 2.59
C ASN A 197 6.85 -47.71 2.19
N ASP A 198 6.06 -46.69 1.80
CA ASP A 198 4.68 -46.87 1.43
C ASP A 198 4.62 -47.41 0.00
N SER A 199 4.46 -48.73 -0.10
CA SER A 199 4.59 -49.46 -1.36
C SER A 199 3.38 -49.36 -2.30
N ASN A 200 2.33 -48.58 -1.94
CA ASN A 200 0.99 -48.75 -2.50
C ASN A 200 0.32 -47.50 -3.09
N SER A 201 0.95 -46.32 -3.09
CA SER A 201 0.39 -45.12 -3.72
C SER A 201 0.88 -44.98 -5.16
N ASP A 202 -0.02 -44.77 -6.12
CA ASP A 202 0.39 -44.34 -7.46
C ASP A 202 1.02 -42.94 -7.41
N TYR A 203 1.81 -42.61 -8.44
CA TYR A 203 2.57 -41.36 -8.53
C TYR A 203 1.68 -40.13 -8.22
N GLN A 204 0.49 -40.02 -8.80
CA GLN A 204 -0.35 -38.82 -8.65
C GLN A 204 -0.86 -38.68 -7.22
N THR A 205 -1.29 -39.80 -6.61
CA THR A 205 -1.73 -39.84 -5.22
C THR A 205 -0.61 -39.41 -4.28
N TYR A 206 0.60 -39.93 -4.47
CA TYR A 206 1.76 -39.59 -3.65
C TYR A 206 2.07 -38.08 -3.65
N TYR A 207 2.14 -37.45 -4.83
CA TYR A 207 2.45 -36.01 -4.91
C TYR A 207 1.30 -35.13 -4.41
N LYS A 208 0.05 -35.54 -4.59
CA LYS A 208 -1.10 -34.84 -4.02
C LYS A 208 -1.06 -34.84 -2.49
N GLU A 209 -0.73 -35.97 -1.89
CA GLU A 209 -0.61 -36.09 -0.43
C GLU A 209 0.61 -35.32 0.09
N ALA A 210 1.74 -35.34 -0.63
CA ALA A 210 2.92 -34.55 -0.30
C ALA A 210 2.64 -33.03 -0.32
N GLU A 211 2.01 -32.53 -1.38
CA GLU A 211 1.63 -31.12 -1.47
C GLU A 211 0.61 -30.72 -0.41
N LYS A 212 -0.36 -31.60 -0.10
CA LYS A 212 -1.28 -31.38 1.01
C LYS A 212 -0.54 -31.28 2.34
N TYR A 213 0.43 -32.16 2.59
CA TYR A 213 1.25 -32.11 3.79
C TYR A 213 2.00 -30.79 3.91
N VAL A 214 2.63 -30.31 2.83
CA VAL A 214 3.31 -29.01 2.82
C VAL A 214 2.32 -27.88 3.12
N PHE A 215 1.15 -27.87 2.46
CA PHE A 215 0.11 -26.88 2.70
C PHE A 215 -0.34 -26.86 4.18
N ASP A 216 -0.68 -28.03 4.72
CA ASP A 216 -1.18 -28.15 6.09
C ASP A 216 -0.15 -27.74 7.14
N ASN A 217 1.16 -27.86 6.85
CA ASN A 217 2.23 -27.60 7.81
C ASN A 217 3.01 -26.31 7.57
N MET A 218 2.78 -25.58 6.49
CA MET A 218 3.49 -24.34 6.16
C MET A 218 3.43 -23.29 7.28
N HIS A 219 2.29 -23.23 8.00
CA HIS A 219 2.11 -22.31 9.12
C HIS A 219 3.16 -22.47 10.23
N SER A 220 3.74 -23.66 10.39
CA SER A 220 4.78 -23.93 11.40
C SER A 220 6.09 -23.17 11.14
N HIS A 221 6.27 -22.65 9.93
CA HIS A 221 7.45 -21.86 9.54
C HIS A 221 7.21 -20.35 9.54
N TYR A 222 5.99 -19.87 9.85
CA TYR A 222 5.69 -18.44 9.81
C TYR A 222 6.54 -17.61 10.76
N ASP A 223 6.81 -18.08 11.97
CA ASP A 223 7.59 -17.32 12.95
C ASP A 223 9.05 -17.10 12.50
N ASP A 224 9.62 -18.07 11.80
CA ASP A 224 10.98 -18.04 11.25
C ASP A 224 11.08 -17.32 9.90
N ALA A 225 9.94 -17.16 9.20
CA ALA A 225 9.88 -16.51 7.90
C ALA A 225 10.40 -15.06 7.99
N GLN A 226 11.19 -14.63 7.01
CA GLN A 226 11.78 -13.29 7.03
C GLN A 226 10.75 -12.22 6.67
N VAL A 227 10.88 -11.04 7.29
CA VAL A 227 10.11 -9.86 6.90
C VAL A 227 10.96 -9.04 5.94
N ASN A 228 10.63 -9.11 4.65
CA ASN A 228 11.40 -8.51 3.59
C ASN A 228 10.59 -7.46 2.83
N THR A 229 11.29 -6.50 2.25
CA THR A 229 10.70 -5.65 1.20
C THR A 229 10.51 -6.50 -0.05
N PRO A 230 9.34 -6.46 -0.73
CA PRO A 230 9.10 -7.28 -1.90
C PRO A 230 10.19 -7.11 -2.97
N LYS A 231 10.67 -8.22 -3.52
CA LYS A 231 11.85 -8.28 -4.42
C LYS A 231 11.77 -7.33 -5.62
N TYR A 232 10.59 -7.16 -6.20
CA TYR A 232 10.37 -6.33 -7.39
C TYR A 232 9.67 -5.00 -7.08
N MET A 233 9.64 -4.58 -5.82
CA MET A 233 9.07 -3.30 -5.44
C MET A 233 9.83 -2.16 -6.14
N PRO A 234 9.11 -1.17 -6.73
CA PRO A 234 9.76 0.03 -7.25
C PRO A 234 10.59 0.74 -6.17
N THR A 235 11.68 1.41 -6.55
CA THR A 235 12.56 2.16 -5.62
C THR A 235 11.78 3.11 -4.72
N ASP A 236 10.75 3.75 -5.28
CA ASP A 236 9.93 4.69 -4.55
C ASP A 236 8.75 4.05 -3.80
N GLY A 237 8.50 2.75 -3.97
CA GLY A 237 7.36 2.03 -3.42
C GLY A 237 6.16 1.97 -4.36
N TYR A 238 5.10 1.27 -3.91
CA TYR A 238 3.84 1.15 -4.63
C TYR A 238 3.04 2.44 -4.54
N THR A 239 2.48 2.87 -5.67
CA THR A 239 1.68 4.09 -5.72
C THR A 239 0.23 3.78 -5.36
N LEU A 240 -0.33 4.47 -4.35
CA LEU A 240 -1.77 4.53 -4.12
C LEU A 240 -2.29 5.94 -4.43
N LYS A 241 -3.44 6.00 -5.09
CA LYS A 241 -4.14 7.26 -5.37
C LYS A 241 -5.33 7.38 -4.44
N LEU A 242 -5.53 8.57 -3.88
CA LEU A 242 -6.69 8.89 -3.08
C LEU A 242 -7.45 10.03 -3.76
N GLN A 243 -8.76 9.88 -3.85
CA GLN A 243 -9.66 10.91 -4.36
C GLN A 243 -10.61 11.33 -3.25
N ARG A 244 -10.80 12.64 -3.12
CA ARG A 244 -11.82 13.21 -2.25
C ARG A 244 -13.09 13.42 -3.06
N ASP A 245 -14.18 12.89 -2.55
CA ASP A 245 -15.51 13.14 -3.07
C ASP A 245 -15.93 14.58 -2.77
N SER A 246 -16.40 15.32 -3.78
CA SER A 246 -16.73 16.74 -3.64
C SER A 246 -17.92 16.99 -2.73
N ASP A 247 -18.85 16.03 -2.67
CA ASP A 247 -20.15 16.22 -2.05
C ASP A 247 -20.10 15.82 -0.57
N SER A 248 -19.57 14.63 -0.29
CA SER A 248 -19.39 14.10 1.06
C SER A 248 -18.11 14.59 1.73
N GLY A 249 -17.13 15.06 0.96
CA GLY A 249 -15.81 15.45 1.45
C GLY A 249 -14.96 14.30 1.97
N LYS A 250 -15.40 13.04 1.80
CA LYS A 250 -14.69 11.82 2.23
C LYS A 250 -13.63 11.43 1.20
N TRP A 251 -12.59 10.77 1.68
CA TRP A 251 -11.52 10.24 0.83
C TRP A 251 -11.78 8.77 0.50
N LYS A 252 -11.40 8.38 -0.71
CA LYS A 252 -11.43 7.00 -1.21
C LYS A 252 -10.08 6.65 -1.81
N VAL A 253 -9.54 5.47 -1.49
CA VAL A 253 -8.40 4.88 -2.19
C VAL A 253 -8.91 4.28 -3.50
N ASP A 254 -8.21 4.55 -4.59
CA ASP A 254 -8.48 3.95 -5.90
C ASP A 254 -8.07 2.47 -5.90
N THR A 255 -9.06 1.59 -5.75
CA THR A 255 -8.93 0.13 -5.81
C THR A 255 -9.44 -0.44 -7.13
N THR A 256 -9.59 0.41 -8.16
CA THR A 256 -10.10 -0.05 -9.46
C THR A 256 -9.05 -0.90 -10.18
N GLU A 257 -9.49 -2.06 -10.67
CA GLU A 257 -8.71 -2.91 -11.57
C GLU A 257 -8.55 -2.17 -12.91
N SER A 258 -7.35 -1.66 -13.18
CA SER A 258 -7.05 -1.01 -14.45
C SER A 258 -5.54 -1.00 -14.71
N SER A 259 -5.15 -0.98 -15.98
CA SER A 259 -3.74 -0.83 -16.38
C SER A 259 -3.10 0.48 -15.90
N SER A 260 -3.91 1.47 -15.51
CA SER A 260 -3.44 2.73 -14.95
C SER A 260 -3.23 2.69 -13.42
N ASN A 261 -3.62 1.59 -12.77
CA ASN A 261 -3.58 1.37 -11.33
C ASN A 261 -2.84 0.06 -10.96
N TYR A 262 -1.97 -0.44 -11.84
CA TYR A 262 -1.21 -1.69 -11.62
C TYR A 262 -0.42 -1.73 -10.30
N SER A 263 -0.01 -0.58 -9.75
CA SER A 263 0.66 -0.53 -8.45
C SER A 263 -0.21 -1.00 -7.29
N TYR A 264 -1.54 -0.98 -7.42
CA TYR A 264 -2.44 -1.57 -6.44
C TYR A 264 -2.44 -3.10 -6.54
N ASP A 265 -2.38 -3.65 -7.75
CA ASP A 265 -2.26 -5.09 -8.00
C ASP A 265 -0.94 -5.63 -7.45
N ASP A 266 0.17 -4.91 -7.68
CA ASP A 266 1.47 -5.29 -7.11
C ASP A 266 1.46 -5.21 -5.56
N LEU A 267 0.65 -4.31 -4.99
CA LEU A 267 0.48 -4.21 -3.54
C LEU A 267 -0.34 -5.40 -3.00
N LEU A 268 -1.36 -5.87 -3.74
CA LEU A 268 -2.09 -7.09 -3.43
C LEU A 268 -1.15 -8.30 -3.41
N GLU A 269 -0.29 -8.44 -4.42
CA GLU A 269 0.74 -9.50 -4.49
C GLU A 269 1.70 -9.43 -3.30
N ALA A 270 2.25 -8.24 -3.02
CA ALA A 270 3.15 -8.03 -1.89
C ALA A 270 2.51 -8.51 -0.58
N PHE A 271 1.29 -8.09 -0.28
CA PHE A 271 0.59 -8.52 0.93
C PHE A 271 0.12 -9.98 0.90
N SER A 272 0.11 -10.64 -0.25
CA SER A 272 -0.17 -12.08 -0.41
C SER A 272 1.07 -12.96 -0.22
N GLY A 273 2.07 -12.44 0.50
CA GLY A 273 3.33 -13.14 0.72
C GLY A 273 4.24 -13.15 -0.50
N GLY A 274 4.05 -12.17 -1.38
CA GLY A 274 4.79 -12.05 -2.63
C GLY A 274 4.45 -13.12 -3.66
N MET A 275 3.32 -13.83 -3.54
CA MET A 275 2.95 -14.94 -4.45
C MET A 275 2.43 -14.50 -5.80
#